data_AF-A0A536GSI3-F1
#
_entry.id   AF-A0A536GSI3-F1
#
_cell.length_a   1.000
_cell.length_b   1.000
_cell.length_c   1.000
_cell.angle_alpha   90.00
_cell.angle_beta   90.00
_cell.angle_gamma   90.00
#
_symmetry.space_group_name_H-M   'P 1'
#
loop_
_entity.id
_entity.type
_entity.pdbx_description
1 polymer ?
#
loop_
_entity_poly.entity_id
_entity_poly.type
_entity_poly.pdbx_seq_one_letter_code
_entity_poly.pdbx_strand_id
1 'polypeptide(L)'
;MRNLGHELGVEAMSLYNHVANKDDILDAIVDLVFSEIVLPSGREDWKAAMRKRAVSAHEALLRHPWSTSLMQSRTKPGPATLRHHDSVLGSLRTAGFTLVNAAHAVSVIDGYVYGFALQQINIPLQTPEQVAEVGESILRQLAGEYPHLAEMITDHAMKPGYDYSEEFEFGLDLILDGLERARDTA
;
A
#
# COMPACT_ATOMS: atom_id res chain seq x y z
N MET A 1 -12.47 -3.60 -23.25
CA MET A 1 -13.82 -3.93 -23.73
C MET A 1 -13.88 -5.29 -24.41
N ARG A 2 -13.28 -5.51 -25.58
CA ARG A 2 -13.37 -6.81 -26.28
C ARG A 2 -12.94 -8.03 -25.45
N ASN A 3 -11.77 -7.98 -24.83
CA ASN A 3 -11.30 -9.09 -23.98
C ASN A 3 -12.20 -9.33 -22.77
N LEU A 4 -12.72 -8.26 -22.16
CA LEU A 4 -13.66 -8.37 -21.05
C LEU A 4 -15.00 -8.97 -21.48
N GLY A 5 -15.51 -8.59 -22.65
CA GLY A 5 -16.73 -9.20 -23.21
C GLY A 5 -16.54 -10.69 -23.44
N HIS A 6 -15.40 -11.08 -24.03
CA HIS A 6 -15.05 -12.48 -24.22
C HIS A 6 -15.01 -13.26 -22.90
N GLU A 7 -14.35 -12.72 -21.86
CA GLU A 7 -14.27 -13.36 -20.54
C GLU A 7 -15.66 -13.50 -19.87
N LEU A 8 -16.54 -12.53 -20.08
CA LEU A 8 -17.91 -12.53 -19.55
C LEU A 8 -18.91 -13.28 -20.43
N GLY A 9 -18.49 -13.83 -21.57
CA GLY A 9 -19.37 -14.52 -22.52
C GLY A 9 -20.41 -13.62 -23.20
N VAL A 10 -20.14 -12.31 -23.31
CA VAL A 10 -21.03 -11.31 -23.92
C VAL A 10 -20.34 -10.51 -25.01
N GLU A 11 -21.13 -9.89 -25.89
CA GLU A 11 -20.57 -8.96 -26.87
C GLU A 11 -20.04 -7.69 -26.19
N ALA A 12 -18.94 -7.14 -26.72
CA ALA A 12 -18.34 -5.93 -26.18
C ALA A 12 -19.32 -4.74 -26.13
N MET A 13 -20.28 -4.68 -27.07
CA MET A 13 -21.32 -3.65 -27.10
C MET A 13 -22.28 -3.74 -25.91
N SER A 14 -22.56 -4.93 -25.39
CA SER A 14 -23.43 -5.12 -24.22
C SER A 14 -22.87 -4.46 -22.96
N LEU A 15 -21.54 -4.42 -22.82
CA LEU A 15 -20.87 -3.78 -21.69
C LEU A 15 -21.11 -2.26 -21.66
N TYR A 16 -21.23 -1.61 -22.83
CA TYR A 16 -21.45 -0.17 -22.90
C TYR A 16 -22.82 0.28 -22.35
N ASN A 17 -23.75 -0.65 -22.15
CA ASN A 17 -25.02 -0.38 -21.46
C ASN A 17 -24.84 -0.16 -19.95
N HIS A 18 -23.71 -0.60 -19.38
CA HIS A 18 -23.41 -0.53 -17.95
C HIS A 18 -22.31 0.50 -17.63
N VAL A 19 -21.37 0.71 -18.56
CA VAL A 19 -20.21 1.58 -18.37
C VAL A 19 -19.95 2.38 -19.65
N ALA A 20 -19.67 3.68 -19.56
CA ALA A 20 -19.57 4.49 -20.78
C ALA A 20 -18.25 4.26 -21.53
N ASN A 21 -17.18 3.89 -20.83
CA ASN A 21 -15.86 3.69 -21.42
C ASN A 21 -14.95 2.80 -20.54
N LYS A 22 -13.71 2.58 -20.98
CA LYS A 22 -12.71 1.79 -20.24
C LYS A 22 -12.31 2.47 -18.93
N ASP A 23 -12.20 3.80 -18.90
CA ASP A 23 -11.81 4.52 -17.68
C ASP A 23 -12.84 4.32 -16.56
N ASP A 24 -14.14 4.31 -16.88
CA ASP A 24 -15.18 4.05 -15.88
C ASP A 24 -15.06 2.63 -15.27
N ILE A 25 -14.59 1.64 -16.06
CA ILE A 25 -14.27 0.30 -15.52
C ILE A 25 -13.05 0.38 -14.61
N LEU A 26 -12.00 1.08 -15.03
CA LEU A 26 -10.77 1.23 -14.24
C LEU A 26 -11.06 1.96 -12.91
N ASP A 27 -11.90 2.99 -12.93
CA ASP A 27 -12.38 3.68 -11.73
C ASP A 27 -13.16 2.71 -10.82
N ALA A 28 -14.06 1.90 -11.38
CA ALA A 28 -14.85 0.94 -10.63
C ALA A 28 -14.01 -0.17 -9.99
N ILE A 29 -13.02 -0.74 -10.69
CA ILE A 29 -12.15 -1.78 -10.11
C ILE A 29 -11.23 -1.20 -9.04
N VAL A 30 -10.81 0.06 -9.15
CA VAL A 30 -10.08 0.75 -8.08
C VAL A 30 -10.98 0.93 -6.85
N ASP A 31 -12.25 1.30 -7.05
CA ASP A 31 -13.20 1.41 -5.94
C ASP A 31 -13.43 0.05 -5.23
N LEU A 32 -13.39 -1.06 -5.98
CA LEU A 32 -13.43 -2.40 -5.40
C LEU A 32 -12.19 -2.67 -4.53
N VAL A 33 -10.99 -2.28 -4.95
CA VAL A 33 -9.79 -2.41 -4.11
C VAL A 33 -9.94 -1.60 -2.81
N PHE A 34 -10.44 -0.36 -2.88
CA PHE A 34 -10.73 0.44 -1.68
C PHE A 34 -11.77 -0.21 -0.76
N SER A 35 -12.72 -0.97 -1.31
CA SER A 35 -13.76 -1.66 -0.52
C SER A 35 -13.22 -2.81 0.34
N GLU A 36 -12.02 -3.31 0.03
CA GLU A 36 -11.35 -4.35 0.80
C GLU A 36 -10.52 -3.78 1.97
N ILE A 37 -10.29 -2.46 1.98
CA ILE A 37 -9.51 -1.79 3.02
C ILE A 37 -10.36 -1.61 4.27
N VAL A 38 -9.80 -2.00 5.42
CA VAL A 38 -10.46 -1.83 6.71
C VAL A 38 -10.59 -0.35 7.02
N LEU A 39 -11.84 0.08 7.24
CA LEU A 39 -12.12 1.44 7.67
C LEU A 39 -11.79 1.62 9.16
N PRO A 40 -11.09 2.70 9.53
CA PRO A 40 -10.78 2.98 10.93
C PRO A 40 -12.06 3.22 11.72
N SER A 41 -12.21 2.55 12.85
CA SER A 41 -13.38 2.72 13.70
C SER A 41 -13.15 3.83 14.73
N GLY A 42 -14.16 4.66 15.00
CA GLY A 42 -14.06 5.71 16.04
C GLY A 42 -14.11 5.18 17.49
N ARG A 43 -13.97 3.86 17.69
CA ARG A 43 -14.09 3.20 19.00
C ARG A 43 -12.74 2.81 19.60
N GLU A 44 -11.72 2.70 18.77
CA GLU A 44 -10.36 2.30 19.17
C GLU A 44 -9.42 3.50 19.19
N ASP A 45 -8.25 3.33 19.81
CA ASP A 45 -7.19 4.33 19.75
C ASP A 45 -6.82 4.66 18.30
N TRP A 46 -6.62 5.94 18.00
CA TRP A 46 -6.43 6.40 16.63
C TRP A 46 -5.21 5.75 15.97
N LYS A 47 -4.15 5.49 16.74
CA LYS A 47 -2.92 4.87 16.24
C LYS A 47 -3.19 3.43 15.84
N ALA A 48 -3.90 2.68 16.68
CA ALA A 48 -4.34 1.32 16.37
C ALA A 48 -5.25 1.29 15.13
N ALA A 49 -6.19 2.23 15.02
CA ALA A 49 -7.08 2.34 13.87
C ALA A 49 -6.32 2.61 12.56
N MET A 50 -5.38 3.55 12.58
CA MET A 50 -4.53 3.88 11.43
C MET A 50 -3.61 2.73 11.04
N ARG A 51 -3.02 2.04 12.04
CA ARG A 51 -2.18 0.86 11.80
C ARG A 51 -2.97 -0.22 11.09
N LYS A 52 -4.13 -0.58 11.64
CA LYS A 52 -5.01 -1.61 11.06
C LYS A 52 -5.44 -1.27 9.64
N ARG A 53 -5.85 -0.02 9.41
CA ARG A 53 -6.19 0.49 8.06
C ARG A 53 -5.00 0.36 7.11
N ALA A 54 -3.81 0.80 7.52
CA ALA A 54 -2.61 0.80 6.68
C ALA A 54 -2.14 -0.63 6.34
N VAL A 55 -2.16 -1.56 7.30
CA VAL A 55 -1.88 -2.98 7.07
C VAL A 55 -2.87 -3.58 6.07
N SER A 56 -4.18 -3.35 6.26
CA SER A 56 -5.18 -3.88 5.31
C SER A 56 -5.06 -3.28 3.91
N ALA A 57 -4.66 -2.01 3.81
CA ALA A 57 -4.39 -1.36 2.54
C ALA A 57 -3.17 -1.99 1.85
N HIS A 58 -2.09 -2.22 2.60
CA HIS A 58 -0.90 -2.91 2.11
C HIS A 58 -1.24 -4.31 1.57
N GLU A 59 -1.99 -5.11 2.33
CA GLU A 59 -2.45 -6.44 1.90
C GLU A 59 -3.32 -6.39 0.63
N ALA A 60 -4.22 -5.41 0.51
CA ALA A 60 -5.03 -5.22 -0.69
C ALA A 60 -4.17 -4.88 -1.92
N LEU A 61 -3.14 -4.04 -1.76
CA LEU A 61 -2.22 -3.70 -2.84
C LEU A 61 -1.38 -4.90 -3.28
N LEU A 62 -0.93 -5.74 -2.34
CA LEU A 62 -0.21 -6.97 -2.67
C LEU A 62 -1.10 -8.00 -3.38
N ARG A 63 -2.40 -8.09 -3.02
CA ARG A 63 -3.38 -8.93 -3.74
C ARG A 63 -3.71 -8.39 -5.13
N HIS A 64 -3.60 -7.07 -5.33
CA HIS A 64 -3.88 -6.40 -6.58
C HIS A 64 -2.69 -5.57 -7.07
N PRO A 65 -1.56 -6.18 -7.50
CA PRO A 65 -0.32 -5.43 -7.80
C PRO A 65 -0.48 -4.35 -8.88
N TRP A 66 -1.42 -4.55 -9.79
CA TRP A 66 -1.79 -3.62 -10.86
C TRP A 66 -2.44 -2.31 -10.35
N SER A 67 -2.90 -2.28 -9.10
CA SER A 67 -3.75 -1.20 -8.58
C SER A 67 -2.96 0.06 -8.20
N THR A 68 -1.72 -0.07 -7.75
CA THR A 68 -0.90 1.06 -7.23
C THR A 68 -0.84 2.25 -8.19
N SER A 69 -0.50 2.01 -9.47
CA SER A 69 -0.43 3.06 -10.49
C SER A 69 -1.81 3.62 -10.89
N LEU A 70 -2.85 2.80 -10.83
CA LEU A 70 -4.21 3.26 -11.11
C LEU A 70 -4.72 4.15 -9.98
N MET A 71 -4.64 3.70 -8.73
CA MET A 71 -5.13 4.45 -7.56
C MET A 71 -4.60 5.90 -7.50
N GLN A 72 -3.36 6.14 -7.95
CA GLN A 72 -2.75 7.49 -7.98
C GLN A 72 -3.19 8.38 -9.17
N SER A 73 -3.71 7.79 -10.24
CA SER A 73 -3.97 8.50 -11.52
C SER A 73 -5.46 8.62 -11.86
N ARG A 74 -6.38 8.16 -11.00
CA ARG A 74 -7.83 8.29 -11.21
C ARG A 74 -8.39 9.59 -10.62
N THR A 75 -9.38 10.14 -11.31
CA THR A 75 -9.97 11.46 -11.00
C THR A 75 -11.45 11.39 -10.65
N LYS A 76 -12.08 10.21 -10.74
CA LYS A 76 -13.47 9.96 -10.39
C LYS A 76 -13.56 8.93 -9.26
N PRO A 77 -13.39 9.35 -8.00
CA PRO A 77 -13.45 8.42 -6.88
C PRO A 77 -14.86 7.82 -6.76
N GLY A 78 -14.94 6.50 -6.60
CA GLY A 78 -16.19 5.82 -6.32
C GLY A 78 -16.60 5.91 -4.83
N PRO A 79 -17.77 5.34 -4.46
CA PRO A 79 -18.28 5.42 -3.10
C PRO A 79 -17.37 4.81 -2.03
N ALA A 80 -16.65 3.71 -2.31
CA ALA A 80 -15.75 3.11 -1.33
C ALA A 80 -14.54 4.01 -1.08
N THR A 81 -13.97 4.58 -2.16
CA THR A 81 -12.88 5.54 -2.11
C THR A 81 -13.26 6.77 -1.28
N LEU A 82 -14.45 7.35 -1.51
CA LEU A 82 -14.93 8.50 -0.76
C LEU A 82 -15.14 8.17 0.73
N ARG A 83 -15.80 7.04 1.03
CA ARG A 83 -16.01 6.59 2.43
C ARG A 83 -14.69 6.35 3.15
N HIS A 84 -13.71 5.79 2.45
CA HIS A 84 -12.38 5.54 2.99
C HIS A 84 -11.71 6.83 3.45
N HIS A 85 -11.62 7.84 2.57
CA HIS A 85 -10.99 9.11 2.92
C HIS A 85 -11.76 9.86 4.00
N ASP A 86 -13.10 9.87 3.95
CA ASP A 86 -13.94 10.49 4.97
C ASP A 86 -13.76 9.83 6.34
N SER A 87 -13.72 8.50 6.40
CA SER A 87 -13.52 7.73 7.65
C SER A 87 -12.13 7.98 8.24
N VAL A 88 -11.09 8.02 7.42
CA VAL A 88 -9.71 8.28 7.88
C VAL A 88 -9.58 9.70 8.43
N LEU A 89 -10.06 10.70 7.68
CA LEU A 89 -10.06 12.09 8.14
C LEU A 89 -10.91 12.24 9.40
N GLY A 90 -12.11 11.65 9.45
CA GLY A 90 -12.98 11.66 10.62
C GLY A 90 -12.30 11.09 11.86
N SER A 91 -11.66 9.93 11.73
CA SER A 91 -10.91 9.28 12.82
C SER A 91 -9.80 10.19 13.37
N LEU A 92 -8.97 10.76 12.49
CA LEU A 92 -7.89 11.68 12.89
C LEU A 92 -8.43 12.97 13.55
N ARG A 93 -9.53 13.53 13.01
CA ARG A 93 -10.15 14.73 13.56
C ARG A 93 -10.74 14.47 14.95
N THR A 94 -11.40 13.33 15.15
CA THR A 94 -11.88 12.91 16.47
C THR A 94 -10.75 12.66 17.45
N ALA A 95 -9.59 12.20 16.96
CA ALA A 95 -8.39 12.00 17.77
C ALA A 95 -7.70 13.31 18.19
N GLY A 96 -8.14 14.47 17.68
CA GLY A 96 -7.62 15.78 18.08
C GLY A 96 -6.68 16.44 17.07
N PHE A 97 -6.39 15.81 15.94
CA PHE A 97 -5.57 16.43 14.89
C PHE A 97 -6.27 17.67 14.32
N THR A 98 -5.52 18.75 14.05
CA THR A 98 -6.00 19.85 13.20
C THR A 98 -6.32 19.33 11.78
N LEU A 99 -7.12 20.05 11.00
CA LEU A 99 -7.44 19.62 9.63
C LEU A 99 -6.18 19.49 8.77
N VAL A 100 -5.25 20.44 8.94
CA VAL A 100 -3.96 20.46 8.25
C VAL A 100 -3.11 19.25 8.66
N ASN A 101 -3.00 18.97 9.97
CA ASN A 101 -2.22 17.82 10.45
C ASN A 101 -2.88 16.49 10.08
N ALA A 102 -4.21 16.41 10.02
CA ALA A 102 -4.92 15.24 9.52
C ALA A 102 -4.63 15.00 8.03
N ALA A 103 -4.60 16.04 7.20
CA ALA A 103 -4.21 15.92 5.79
C ALA A 103 -2.75 15.49 5.62
N HIS A 104 -1.83 16.02 6.44
CA HIS A 104 -0.44 15.58 6.47
C HIS A 104 -0.31 14.11 6.88
N ALA A 105 -1.06 13.68 7.91
CA ALA A 105 -1.10 12.29 8.37
C ALA A 105 -1.58 11.34 7.26
N VAL A 106 -2.67 11.67 6.56
CA VAL A 106 -3.15 10.88 5.41
C VAL A 106 -2.07 10.78 4.35
N SER A 107 -1.47 11.91 3.96
CA SER A 107 -0.46 11.96 2.90
C SER A 107 0.77 11.12 3.22
N VAL A 108 1.32 11.20 4.45
CA VAL A 108 2.53 10.45 4.83
C VAL A 108 2.25 8.95 4.98
N ILE A 109 1.11 8.57 5.58
CA ILE A 109 0.73 7.16 5.73
C ILE A 109 0.52 6.53 4.35
N ASP A 110 -0.23 7.19 3.47
CA ASP A 110 -0.53 6.65 2.13
C ASP A 110 0.70 6.64 1.22
N GLY A 111 1.54 7.67 1.29
CA GLY A 111 2.82 7.69 0.59
C GLY A 111 3.71 6.51 0.99
N TYR A 112 3.76 6.19 2.29
CA TYR A 112 4.49 5.04 2.80
C TYR A 112 3.88 3.72 2.34
N VAL A 113 2.57 3.53 2.51
CA VAL A 113 1.86 2.30 2.11
C VAL A 113 2.02 2.02 0.62
N TYR A 114 1.79 3.01 -0.25
CA TYR A 114 1.91 2.83 -1.69
C TYR A 114 3.36 2.63 -2.12
N GLY A 115 4.30 3.38 -1.55
CA GLY A 115 5.72 3.27 -1.87
C GLY A 115 6.29 1.91 -1.47
N PHE A 116 5.96 1.44 -0.26
CA PHE A 116 6.42 0.15 0.24
C PHE A 116 5.82 -1.00 -0.57
N ALA A 117 4.50 -0.99 -0.82
CA ALA A 117 3.84 -2.00 -1.65
C ALA A 117 4.49 -2.07 -3.04
N LEU A 118 4.74 -0.92 -3.66
CA LEU A 118 5.38 -0.85 -4.97
C LEU A 118 6.79 -1.46 -4.95
N GLN A 119 7.59 -1.17 -3.92
CA GLN A 119 8.91 -1.80 -3.76
C GLN A 119 8.78 -3.32 -3.62
N GLN A 120 7.93 -3.79 -2.71
CA GLN A 120 7.75 -5.20 -2.41
C GLN A 120 7.26 -6.00 -3.63
N ILE A 121 6.29 -5.46 -4.39
CA ILE A 121 5.79 -6.07 -5.64
C ILE A 121 6.91 -6.24 -6.68
N ASN A 122 7.87 -5.31 -6.72
CA ASN A 122 8.94 -5.31 -7.71
C ASN A 122 10.21 -6.04 -7.23
N ILE A 123 10.22 -6.65 -6.04
CA ILE A 123 11.33 -7.51 -5.61
C ILE A 123 11.33 -8.77 -6.51
N PRO A 124 12.40 -8.99 -7.31
CA PRO A 124 12.43 -10.08 -8.28
C PRO A 124 12.64 -11.46 -7.62
N LEU A 125 12.85 -11.50 -6.31
CA LEU A 125 13.18 -12.67 -5.53
C LEU A 125 11.92 -13.21 -4.87
N GLN A 126 11.36 -14.28 -5.44
CA GLN A 126 10.09 -14.87 -5.02
C GLN A 126 10.30 -16.20 -4.29
N THR A 127 11.49 -16.79 -4.36
CA THR A 127 11.82 -18.05 -3.67
C THR A 127 13.09 -17.94 -2.83
N PRO A 128 13.22 -18.73 -1.75
CA PRO A 128 14.44 -18.79 -0.94
C PRO A 128 15.70 -19.08 -1.74
N GLU A 129 15.60 -19.89 -2.79
CA GLU A 129 16.72 -20.24 -3.68
C GLU A 129 17.17 -19.04 -4.50
N GLN A 130 16.23 -18.24 -5.02
CA GLN A 130 16.56 -17.01 -5.75
C GLN A 130 17.22 -15.98 -4.83
N VAL A 131 16.72 -15.85 -3.59
CA VAL A 131 17.33 -14.99 -2.57
C VAL A 131 18.76 -15.42 -2.27
N ALA A 132 19.00 -16.72 -2.09
CA ALA A 132 20.34 -17.25 -1.84
C ALA A 132 21.29 -17.05 -3.03
N GLU A 133 20.85 -17.33 -4.26
CA GLU A 133 21.66 -17.18 -5.47
C GLU A 133 22.06 -15.71 -5.73
N VAL A 134 21.10 -14.79 -5.61
CA VAL A 134 21.36 -13.36 -5.78
C VAL A 134 22.21 -12.82 -4.63
N GLY A 135 21.94 -13.24 -3.39
CA GLY A 135 22.75 -12.87 -2.22
C GLY A 135 24.21 -13.29 -2.37
N GLU A 136 24.47 -14.54 -2.79
CA GLU A 136 25.84 -15.02 -3.05
C GLU A 136 26.53 -14.28 -4.20
N SER A 137 25.82 -14.04 -5.30
CA SER A 137 26.35 -13.31 -6.45
C SER A 137 26.75 -11.89 -6.09
N ILE A 138 25.87 -11.19 -5.35
CA ILE A 138 26.12 -9.84 -4.84
C ILE A 138 27.31 -9.86 -3.86
N LEU A 139 27.36 -10.79 -2.90
CA LEU A 139 28.46 -10.87 -1.94
C LEU A 139 29.84 -11.07 -2.60
N ARG A 140 29.92 -11.84 -3.69
CA ARG A 140 31.17 -12.00 -4.47
C ARG A 140 31.60 -10.70 -5.14
N GLN A 141 30.66 -9.82 -5.49
CA GLN A 141 30.93 -8.52 -6.12
C GLN A 141 31.22 -7.40 -5.10
N LEU A 142 30.65 -7.49 -3.90
CA LEU A 142 30.74 -6.43 -2.89
C LEU A 142 31.95 -6.56 -1.95
N ALA A 143 32.56 -7.75 -1.90
CA ALA A 143 33.65 -8.04 -0.98
C ALA A 143 34.83 -7.05 -1.17
N GLY A 144 35.03 -6.16 -0.19
CA GLY A 144 36.12 -5.19 -0.14
C GLY A 144 35.73 -3.74 -0.45
N GLU A 145 34.65 -3.50 -1.21
CA GLU A 145 34.25 -2.14 -1.63
C GLU A 145 32.99 -1.61 -0.92
N TYR A 146 32.09 -2.49 -0.48
CA TYR A 146 30.79 -2.09 0.11
C TYR A 146 30.51 -2.79 1.44
N PRO A 147 31.26 -2.46 2.51
CA PRO A 147 31.23 -3.19 3.77
C PRO A 147 29.83 -3.21 4.43
N HIS A 148 29.10 -2.10 4.41
CA HIS A 148 27.77 -2.02 5.04
C HIS A 148 26.70 -2.82 4.28
N LEU A 149 26.81 -2.89 2.95
CA LEU A 149 25.87 -3.68 2.15
C LEU A 149 26.16 -5.18 2.31
N ALA A 150 27.44 -5.56 2.38
CA ALA A 150 27.82 -6.92 2.69
C ALA A 150 27.28 -7.35 4.08
N GLU A 151 27.47 -6.51 5.10
CA GLU A 151 26.94 -6.74 6.46
C GLU A 151 25.40 -6.90 6.45
N MET A 152 24.67 -5.98 5.82
CA MET A 152 23.21 -6.06 5.72
C MET A 152 22.75 -7.37 5.06
N ILE A 153 23.45 -7.82 4.01
CA ILE A 153 23.08 -9.05 3.31
C ILE A 153 23.40 -10.29 4.15
N THR A 154 24.62 -10.43 4.68
CA THR A 154 25.05 -11.64 5.41
C THR A 154 24.42 -11.77 6.78
N ASP A 155 24.28 -10.64 7.47
CA ASP A 155 23.96 -10.63 8.89
C ASP A 155 22.47 -10.39 9.16
N HIS A 156 21.73 -9.97 8.13
CA HIS A 156 20.30 -9.73 8.22
C HIS A 156 19.48 -10.37 7.08
N ALA A 157 19.61 -9.89 5.84
CA ALA A 157 18.69 -10.27 4.75
C ALA A 157 18.75 -11.75 4.33
N MET A 158 19.89 -12.43 4.51
CA MET A 158 20.03 -13.86 4.25
C MET A 158 19.83 -14.74 5.49
N LYS A 159 19.52 -14.17 6.66
CA LYS A 159 19.27 -14.98 7.86
C LYS A 159 17.96 -15.76 7.73
N PRO A 160 17.90 -17.01 8.23
CA PRO A 160 16.66 -17.74 8.32
C PRO A 160 15.61 -16.94 9.11
N GLY A 161 14.41 -16.82 8.54
CA GLY A 161 13.31 -16.11 9.17
C GLY A 161 13.22 -14.62 8.86
N TYR A 162 14.14 -14.05 8.07
CA TYR A 162 13.96 -12.70 7.56
C TYR A 162 12.77 -12.65 6.58
N ASP A 163 11.83 -11.76 6.86
CA ASP A 163 10.73 -11.42 5.96
C ASP A 163 10.72 -9.91 5.75
N TYR A 164 10.94 -9.48 4.50
CA TYR A 164 10.90 -8.06 4.15
C TYR A 164 9.55 -7.41 4.46
N SER A 165 8.47 -8.19 4.54
CA SER A 165 7.15 -7.67 4.92
C SER A 165 7.12 -7.11 6.35
N GLU A 166 8.02 -7.54 7.24
CA GLU A 166 8.11 -7.02 8.62
C GLU A 166 8.61 -5.56 8.67
N GLU A 167 9.42 -5.16 7.70
CA GLU A 167 9.91 -3.77 7.58
C GLU A 167 8.76 -2.78 7.36
N PHE A 168 7.66 -3.24 6.75
CA PHE A 168 6.46 -2.43 6.55
C PHE A 168 5.90 -1.95 7.89
N GLU A 169 5.66 -2.87 8.82
CA GLU A 169 5.06 -2.54 10.11
C GLU A 169 5.99 -1.69 10.98
N PHE A 170 7.29 -1.98 10.94
CA PHE A 170 8.30 -1.18 11.65
C PHE A 170 8.29 0.29 11.19
N GLY A 171 8.38 0.54 9.88
CA GLY A 171 8.35 1.91 9.37
C GLY A 171 7.01 2.61 9.56
N LEU A 172 5.90 1.86 9.51
CA LEU A 172 4.57 2.39 9.83
C LEU A 172 4.49 2.88 11.28
N ASP A 173 5.04 2.11 12.22
CA ASP A 173 5.08 2.50 13.64
C ASP A 173 5.88 3.77 13.87
N LEU A 174 7.03 3.92 13.20
CA LEU A 174 7.82 5.16 13.26
C LEU A 174 7.03 6.38 12.77
N ILE A 175 6.27 6.23 11.68
CA ILE A 175 5.42 7.30 11.14
C ILE A 175 4.32 7.66 12.14
N LEU A 176 3.63 6.66 12.68
CA LEU A 176 2.54 6.84 13.63
C LEU A 176 3.01 7.48 14.94
N ASP A 177 4.17 7.10 15.46
CA ASP A 177 4.80 7.73 16.62
C ASP A 177 5.24 9.17 16.33
N GLY A 178 5.69 9.45 15.10
CA GLY A 178 5.98 10.80 14.64
C GLY A 178 4.74 11.68 14.60
N LEU A 179 3.62 11.14 14.10
CA LEU A 179 2.34 11.85 13.98
C LEU A 179 1.70 12.15 15.34
N GLU A 180 1.88 11.29 16.35
CA GLU A 180 1.43 11.58 17.73
C GLU A 180 2.03 12.91 18.23
N ARG A 181 3.30 13.20 17.93
CA ARG A 181 3.94 14.47 18.32
C ARG A 181 3.38 15.67 17.55
N ALA A 182 2.99 15.46 16.30
CA ALA A 182 2.40 16.50 15.45
C ALA A 182 0.92 16.76 15.78
N ARG A 183 0.27 15.91 16.58
CA ARG A 183 -1.15 16.05 16.95
C ARG A 183 -1.45 17.40 17.61
N ASP A 184 -0.56 17.84 18.48
CA ASP A 184 -0.79 18.97 19.39
C ASP A 184 -0.10 20.28 18.91
N THR A 185 0.64 20.23 17.80
CA THR A 185 1.34 21.40 17.27
C THR A 185 0.39 22.16 16.35
N ALA A 186 -0.26 23.19 16.90
CA ALA A 186 -1.08 24.19 16.18
C ALA A 186 -0.24 25.42 15.84
#